data_AF-A0A9E3IXV2-F1
#
_entry.id   AF-A0A9E3IXV2-F1
#
_cell.length_a   1.000
_cell.length_b   1.000
_cell.length_c   1.000
_cell.angle_alpha   90.00
_cell.angle_beta   90.00
_cell.angle_gamma   90.00
#
_symmetry.space_group_name_H-M   'P 1'
#
loop_
_entity.id
_entity.type
_entity.pdbx_description
1 polymer ?
#
loop_
_entity_poly.entity_id
_entity_poly.type
_entity_poly.pdbx_seq_one_letter_code
_entity_poly.pdbx_strand_id
1 'polypeptide(L)'
;MDRTKPQETGPSDVEQHARPDGAVNRAVPASAVRAMNTFSEADLEKQRGVRRMKLTATGLLLFVAVVYMLAKWADNSGAGPWAGYVAAAAEAGMVGALADWFAVTALFRHPLGLPIPHTAIIPTKKDQLGVSLGEFVGENFLSGDVVRQRLRAVGIGSRLGAWLAEPEHADRVTAELSAALRGALTVLRDSDVQAVVGEAITRRADAQEIAPGIGKMLDKVVADGGHRRVVDLVVARAHDWLVLHDEQVMDAVQGGAPGWTPRFVDKKVGERVYKELLRFVTEMRDMPSHPARGALDRFLTDFASDLQSDTDTRARV
;
A
#
# COMPACT_ATOMS: atom_id res chain seq x y z
N MET A 1 -36.98 60.49 26.46
CA MET A 1 -37.39 61.16 25.22
C MET A 1 -36.08 61.48 24.50
N ASP A 2 -35.71 60.90 23.37
CA ASP A 2 -36.50 60.46 22.24
C ASP A 2 -35.81 59.30 21.51
N ARG A 3 -36.62 58.46 20.85
CA ARG A 3 -36.18 57.31 20.05
C ARG A 3 -36.02 57.74 18.60
N THR A 4 -34.94 57.32 17.94
CA THR A 4 -34.83 57.31 16.48
C THR A 4 -34.22 55.99 16.00
N LYS A 5 -35.09 55.09 15.52
CA LYS A 5 -34.82 54.14 14.41
C LYS A 5 -34.86 54.95 13.09
N PRO A 6 -34.22 54.56 11.96
CA PRO A 6 -34.42 53.24 11.33
C PRO A 6 -33.25 52.69 10.45
N GLN A 7 -33.27 51.40 10.14
CA GLN A 7 -33.08 50.93 8.75
C GLN A 7 -33.40 49.43 8.63
N GLU A 8 -34.40 49.15 7.79
CA GLU A 8 -34.73 47.84 7.23
C GLU A 8 -33.75 47.53 6.11
N THR A 9 -33.18 46.32 6.11
CA THR A 9 -32.48 45.74 4.96
C THR A 9 -33.42 44.74 4.29
N GLY A 10 -33.79 45.06 3.04
CA GLY A 10 -34.49 44.14 2.13
C GLY A 10 -33.58 43.01 1.63
N PRO A 11 -34.17 41.98 0.99
CA PRO A 11 -33.49 40.74 0.68
C PRO A 11 -32.64 40.88 -0.59
N SER A 12 -31.36 40.52 -0.50
CA SER A 12 -30.47 40.42 -1.66
C SER A 12 -30.44 38.98 -2.15
N ASP A 13 -30.88 38.79 -3.39
CA ASP A 13 -30.74 37.58 -4.18
C ASP A 13 -29.30 37.04 -4.14
N VAL A 14 -29.16 35.79 -3.70
CA VAL A 14 -27.96 34.98 -3.93
C VAL A 14 -28.42 33.72 -4.65
N GLU A 15 -28.21 33.71 -5.96
CA GLU A 15 -28.28 32.54 -6.82
C GLU A 15 -27.42 31.41 -6.24
N GLN A 16 -28.11 30.38 -5.75
CA GLN A 16 -27.48 29.14 -5.30
C GLN A 16 -27.05 28.35 -6.55
N HIS A 17 -25.75 28.38 -6.83
CA HIS A 17 -25.11 27.55 -7.83
C HIS A 17 -25.39 26.06 -7.58
N ALA A 18 -25.84 25.39 -8.63
CA ALA A 18 -26.13 23.96 -8.70
C ALA A 18 -24.94 23.11 -8.25
N ARG A 19 -25.17 22.20 -7.31
CA ARG A 19 -24.26 21.10 -6.98
C ARG A 19 -24.39 20.01 -8.06
N PRO A 20 -23.29 19.41 -8.55
CA PRO A 20 -23.40 18.24 -9.41
C PRO A 20 -23.68 17.00 -8.55
N ASP A 21 -24.94 16.54 -8.57
CA ASP A 21 -25.33 15.21 -8.09
C ASP A 21 -24.73 14.16 -9.02
N GLY A 22 -23.63 13.54 -8.58
CA GLY A 22 -22.92 12.53 -9.37
C GLY A 22 -22.09 11.55 -8.54
N ALA A 23 -22.41 11.37 -7.25
CA ALA A 23 -21.85 10.27 -6.48
C ALA A 23 -22.63 8.99 -6.82
N VAL A 24 -22.14 8.24 -7.81
CA VAL A 24 -22.59 6.87 -8.10
C VAL A 24 -22.29 6.03 -6.87
N ASN A 25 -23.29 5.94 -6.00
CA ASN A 25 -23.32 4.99 -4.90
C ASN A 25 -23.39 3.60 -5.55
N ARG A 26 -22.24 2.95 -5.76
CA ARG A 26 -22.18 1.54 -6.14
C ARG A 26 -22.78 0.75 -4.98
N ALA A 27 -24.10 0.60 -5.01
CA ALA A 27 -24.81 -0.32 -4.15
C ALA A 27 -24.17 -1.70 -4.34
N VAL A 28 -23.56 -2.21 -3.27
CA VAL A 28 -23.12 -3.59 -3.19
C VAL A 28 -24.32 -4.45 -3.59
N PRO A 29 -24.21 -5.33 -4.59
CA PRO A 29 -25.36 -6.10 -5.05
C PRO A 29 -25.95 -6.87 -3.87
N ALA A 30 -27.27 -6.74 -3.68
CA ALA A 30 -27.99 -7.38 -2.56
C ALA A 30 -27.78 -8.91 -2.51
N SER A 31 -27.32 -9.52 -3.61
CA SER A 31 -26.90 -10.92 -3.67
C SER A 31 -25.65 -11.24 -2.84
N ALA A 32 -24.67 -10.33 -2.76
CA ALA A 32 -23.46 -10.52 -1.96
C ALA A 32 -23.76 -10.46 -0.45
N VAL A 33 -24.72 -9.62 -0.04
CA VAL A 33 -25.19 -9.53 1.35
C VAL A 33 -26.04 -10.75 1.73
N ARG A 34 -26.75 -11.36 0.76
CA ARG A 34 -27.61 -12.53 1.00
C ARG A 34 -26.83 -13.83 1.24
N ALA A 35 -25.63 -13.96 0.68
CA ALA A 35 -24.79 -15.15 0.84
C ALA A 35 -24.23 -15.34 2.26
N MET A 36 -24.16 -14.28 3.08
CA MET A 36 -23.68 -14.37 4.47
C MET A 36 -24.72 -14.88 5.47
N ASN A 37 -25.99 -15.02 5.06
CA ASN A 37 -27.09 -15.44 5.93
C ASN A 37 -27.61 -16.86 5.66
N THR A 38 -27.02 -17.60 4.70
CA THR A 38 -27.37 -18.99 4.45
C THR A 38 -26.39 -19.89 5.17
N PHE A 39 -26.79 -20.42 6.32
CA PHE A 39 -26.03 -21.43 7.05
C PHE A 39 -25.69 -22.60 6.11
N SER A 40 -24.41 -22.96 6.02
CA SER A 40 -23.98 -24.16 5.30
C SER A 40 -24.57 -25.41 5.98
N GLU A 41 -24.67 -26.53 5.26
CA GLU A 41 -25.09 -27.81 5.86
C GLU A 41 -24.22 -28.17 7.08
N ALA A 42 -22.92 -27.86 7.02
CA ALA A 42 -21.99 -28.02 8.13
C ALA A 42 -22.32 -27.12 9.34
N ASP A 43 -22.88 -25.93 9.13
CA ASP A 43 -23.28 -25.02 10.21
C ASP A 43 -24.56 -25.50 10.89
N LEU A 44 -25.49 -26.07 10.11
CA LEU A 44 -26.71 -26.67 10.64
C LEU A 44 -26.41 -27.90 11.52
N GLU A 45 -25.43 -28.72 11.13
CA GLU A 45 -24.96 -29.84 11.95
C GLU A 45 -24.35 -29.36 13.27
N LYS A 46 -23.49 -28.35 13.23
CA LYS A 46 -22.91 -27.74 14.43
C LYS A 46 -23.99 -27.16 15.35
N GLN A 47 -24.99 -26.49 14.80
CA GLN A 47 -26.12 -25.96 15.58
C GLN A 47 -26.92 -27.07 16.27
N ARG A 48 -27.18 -28.20 15.59
CA ARG A 48 -27.84 -29.37 16.19
C ARG A 48 -26.99 -29.94 17.33
N GLY A 49 -25.66 -30.03 17.15
CA GLY A 49 -24.73 -30.43 18.19
C GLY A 49 -24.80 -29.53 19.44
N VAL A 50 -24.75 -28.21 19.25
CA VAL A 50 -24.87 -27.24 20.34
C VAL A 50 -26.23 -27.34 21.04
N ARG A 51 -27.34 -27.52 20.31
CA ARG A 51 -28.67 -27.71 20.91
C ARG A 51 -28.74 -28.97 21.77
N ARG A 52 -28.20 -30.10 21.29
CA ARG A 52 -28.18 -31.35 22.05
C ARG A 52 -27.37 -31.17 23.33
N MET A 53 -26.17 -30.60 23.25
CA MET A 53 -25.33 -30.33 24.43
C MET A 53 -26.03 -29.43 25.45
N LYS A 54 -26.69 -28.35 24.99
CA LYS A 54 -27.47 -27.46 25.87
C LYS A 54 -28.62 -28.19 26.55
N LEU A 55 -29.36 -29.04 25.83
CA LEU A 55 -30.43 -29.86 26.41
C LEU A 55 -29.88 -30.81 27.47
N THR A 56 -28.77 -31.49 27.21
CA THR A 56 -28.16 -32.40 28.20
C THR A 56 -27.68 -31.64 29.44
N ALA A 57 -27.04 -30.49 29.27
CA ALA A 57 -26.56 -29.66 30.37
C ALA A 57 -27.72 -29.09 31.21
N THR A 58 -28.77 -28.56 30.58
CA THR A 58 -29.97 -28.09 31.29
C THR A 58 -30.72 -29.25 31.96
N GLY A 59 -30.77 -30.42 31.33
CA GLY A 59 -31.36 -31.63 31.90
C GLY A 59 -30.62 -32.10 33.15
N LEU A 60 -29.28 -32.13 33.13
CA LEU A 60 -28.46 -32.45 34.30
C LEU A 60 -28.64 -31.41 35.42
N LEU A 61 -28.72 -30.13 35.10
CA LEU A 61 -28.98 -29.08 36.09
C LEU A 61 -30.34 -29.27 36.77
N LEU A 62 -31.39 -29.53 35.99
CA LEU A 62 -32.72 -29.83 36.52
C LEU A 62 -32.73 -31.10 37.37
N PHE A 63 -32.00 -32.15 36.93
CA PHE A 63 -31.86 -33.38 37.69
C PHE A 63 -31.22 -33.12 39.06
N VAL A 64 -30.10 -32.39 39.11
CA VAL A 64 -29.45 -32.02 40.37
C VAL A 64 -30.37 -31.16 41.25
N ALA A 65 -31.17 -30.28 40.65
CA ALA A 65 -32.17 -29.48 41.39
C ALA A 65 -33.28 -30.34 42.01
N VAL A 66 -33.77 -31.35 41.29
CA VAL A 66 -34.75 -32.31 41.84
C VAL A 66 -34.12 -33.13 42.96
N VAL A 67 -32.87 -33.61 42.79
CA VAL A 67 -32.14 -34.33 43.83
C VAL A 67 -31.96 -33.47 45.08
N TYR A 68 -31.62 -32.18 44.92
CA TYR A 68 -31.52 -31.23 46.03
C TYR A 68 -32.85 -31.09 46.79
N MET A 69 -33.95 -30.87 46.07
CA MET A 69 -35.28 -30.71 46.67
C MET A 69 -35.72 -31.97 47.42
N LEU A 70 -35.51 -33.16 46.84
CA LEU A 70 -35.85 -34.43 47.49
C LEU A 70 -34.96 -34.72 48.70
N ALA A 71 -33.66 -34.46 48.60
CA ALA A 71 -32.73 -34.62 49.71
C ALA A 71 -33.06 -33.68 50.87
N LYS A 72 -33.39 -32.41 50.58
CA LYS A 72 -33.85 -31.45 51.60
C LYS A 72 -35.18 -31.85 52.24
N TRP A 73 -36.11 -32.39 51.46
CA TRP A 73 -37.37 -32.88 51.99
C TRP A 73 -37.18 -34.12 52.90
N ALA A 74 -36.29 -35.04 52.50
CA ALA A 74 -35.96 -36.22 53.28
C ALA A 74 -35.23 -35.87 54.58
N ASP A 75 -34.29 -34.92 54.54
CA ASP A 75 -33.59 -34.37 55.71
C ASP A 75 -34.60 -33.78 56.71
N ASN A 76 -35.54 -32.97 56.22
CA ASN A 76 -36.59 -32.36 57.05
C ASN A 76 -37.64 -33.37 57.57
N SER A 77 -37.81 -34.51 56.90
CA SER A 77 -38.72 -35.60 57.32
C SER A 77 -38.06 -36.61 58.26
N GLY A 78 -36.79 -36.39 58.66
CA GLY A 78 -36.08 -37.24 59.62
C GLY A 78 -35.42 -38.49 59.02
N ALA A 79 -35.13 -38.50 57.71
CA ALA A 79 -34.52 -39.65 57.03
C ALA A 79 -33.07 -39.96 57.45
N GLY A 80 -32.45 -39.12 58.28
CA GLY A 80 -31.12 -39.31 58.86
C GLY A 80 -30.01 -38.46 58.22
N PRO A 81 -28.79 -38.43 58.79
CA PRO A 81 -27.73 -37.47 58.43
C PRO A 81 -27.21 -37.56 56.98
N TRP A 82 -27.41 -38.70 56.30
CA TRP A 82 -26.98 -38.90 54.92
C TRP A 82 -27.73 -37.98 53.95
N ALA A 83 -28.99 -37.63 54.24
CA ALA A 83 -29.81 -36.75 53.41
C ALA A 83 -29.21 -35.33 53.36
N GLY A 84 -28.68 -34.83 54.48
CA GLY A 84 -27.96 -33.56 54.56
C GLY A 84 -26.69 -33.51 53.70
N TYR A 85 -25.90 -34.59 53.69
CA TYR A 85 -24.70 -34.67 52.82
C TYR A 85 -25.05 -34.64 51.33
N VAL A 86 -26.10 -35.36 50.93
CA VAL A 86 -26.59 -35.35 49.54
C VAL A 86 -27.14 -33.99 49.15
N ALA A 87 -27.88 -33.33 50.05
CA ALA A 87 -28.38 -31.97 49.83
C ALA A 87 -27.23 -30.98 49.64
N ALA A 88 -26.21 -31.01 50.49
CA ALA A 88 -25.05 -30.13 50.37
C ALA A 88 -24.27 -30.36 49.06
N ALA A 89 -24.08 -31.62 48.65
CA ALA A 89 -23.42 -31.95 47.38
C ALA A 89 -24.23 -31.47 46.17
N ALA A 90 -25.56 -31.65 46.20
CA ALA A 90 -26.44 -31.18 45.14
C ALA A 90 -26.51 -29.63 45.07
N GLU A 91 -26.49 -28.95 46.22
CA GLU A 91 -26.42 -27.50 46.31
C GLU A 91 -25.13 -26.96 45.68
N ALA A 92 -23.99 -27.54 46.07
CA ALA A 92 -22.68 -27.19 45.52
C ALA A 92 -22.63 -27.41 43.99
N GLY A 93 -23.16 -28.53 43.51
CA GLY A 93 -23.23 -28.83 42.08
C GLY A 93 -24.11 -27.84 41.30
N MET A 94 -25.27 -27.46 41.85
CA MET A 94 -26.17 -26.48 41.22
C MET A 94 -25.54 -25.09 41.15
N VAL A 95 -24.97 -24.61 42.26
CA VAL A 95 -24.31 -23.30 42.32
C VAL A 95 -23.11 -23.26 41.37
N GLY A 96 -22.31 -24.33 41.31
CA GLY A 96 -21.18 -24.44 40.39
C GLY A 96 -21.60 -24.34 38.93
N ALA A 97 -22.68 -25.04 38.53
CA ALA A 97 -23.21 -24.99 37.17
C ALA A 97 -23.75 -23.59 36.80
N LEU A 98 -24.39 -22.89 37.74
CA LEU A 98 -24.85 -21.51 37.52
C LEU A 98 -23.69 -20.53 37.38
N ALA A 99 -22.62 -20.72 38.16
CA ALA A 99 -21.42 -19.89 38.10
C ALA A 99 -20.68 -20.03 36.76
N ASP A 100 -20.52 -21.26 36.26
CA ASP A 100 -19.91 -21.50 34.95
C ASP A 100 -20.73 -20.86 33.81
N TRP A 101 -22.06 -21.03 33.84
CA TRP A 101 -22.96 -20.36 32.89
C TRP A 101 -22.80 -18.84 32.91
N PHE A 102 -22.70 -18.25 34.11
CA PHE A 102 -22.49 -16.82 34.28
C PHE A 102 -21.14 -16.38 33.71
N ALA A 103 -20.05 -17.11 33.99
CA ALA A 103 -18.70 -16.76 33.52
C ALA A 103 -18.61 -16.73 31.99
N VAL A 104 -19.08 -17.80 31.31
CA VAL A 104 -19.08 -17.87 29.85
C VAL A 104 -20.01 -16.81 29.26
N THR A 105 -21.18 -16.61 29.85
CA THR A 105 -22.13 -15.58 29.41
C THR A 105 -21.49 -14.19 29.55
N ALA A 106 -20.90 -13.86 30.69
CA ALA A 106 -20.22 -12.58 30.94
C ALA A 106 -19.00 -12.34 30.06
N LEU A 107 -18.38 -13.38 29.50
CA LEU A 107 -17.32 -13.21 28.51
C LEU A 107 -17.86 -12.63 27.18
N PHE A 108 -19.03 -13.10 26.74
CA PHE A 108 -19.57 -12.80 25.40
C PHE A 108 -20.76 -11.84 25.37
N ARG A 109 -21.53 -11.71 26.46
CA ARG A 109 -22.79 -10.97 26.52
C ARG A 109 -23.14 -10.55 27.95
N HIS A 110 -24.19 -9.74 28.08
CA HIS A 110 -24.75 -9.36 29.37
C HIS A 110 -25.64 -10.50 29.92
N PRO A 111 -25.35 -11.05 31.13
CA PRO A 111 -26.19 -12.08 31.73
C PRO A 111 -27.60 -11.53 31.98
N LEU A 112 -28.62 -12.31 31.61
CA LEU A 112 -30.05 -11.92 31.67
C LEU A 112 -30.40 -10.63 30.91
N GLY A 113 -29.51 -10.09 30.06
CA GLY A 113 -29.71 -8.82 29.35
C GLY A 113 -29.49 -7.58 30.20
N LEU A 114 -29.02 -7.71 31.44
CA LEU A 114 -28.79 -6.58 32.35
C LEU A 114 -27.35 -6.04 32.18
N PRO A 115 -27.16 -4.71 32.08
CA PRO A 115 -25.85 -4.09 31.93
C PRO A 115 -25.09 -4.10 33.27
N ILE A 116 -24.60 -5.27 33.67
CA ILE A 116 -23.77 -5.43 34.86
C ILE A 116 -22.34 -4.97 34.53
N PRO A 117 -21.71 -4.10 35.34
CA PRO A 117 -20.33 -3.68 35.17
C PRO A 117 -19.38 -4.88 35.05
N HIS A 118 -18.35 -4.78 34.20
CA HIS A 118 -17.33 -5.83 33.99
C HIS A 118 -17.86 -7.15 33.37
N THR A 119 -19.02 -7.14 32.71
CA THR A 119 -19.51 -8.24 31.87
C THR A 119 -19.42 -7.87 30.38
N ALA A 120 -19.78 -8.79 29.48
CA ALA A 120 -19.52 -8.68 28.04
C ALA A 120 -18.05 -8.28 27.72
N ILE A 121 -17.08 -8.96 28.33
CA ILE A 121 -15.65 -8.58 28.26
C ILE A 121 -15.15 -8.52 26.81
N ILE A 122 -15.48 -9.52 25.98
CA ILE A 122 -15.01 -9.57 24.59
C ILE A 122 -15.60 -8.42 23.75
N PRO A 123 -16.94 -8.21 23.71
CA PRO A 123 -17.51 -7.06 23.01
C PRO A 123 -16.93 -5.71 23.48
N THR A 124 -16.70 -5.56 24.79
CA THR A 124 -16.21 -4.31 25.38
C THR A 124 -14.73 -4.05 25.06
N LYS A 125 -13.91 -5.10 24.93
CA LYS A 125 -12.47 -5.01 24.62
C LYS A 125 -12.13 -5.36 23.17
N LYS A 126 -13.12 -5.43 22.27
CA LYS A 126 -12.93 -5.89 20.88
C LYS A 126 -11.85 -5.09 20.13
N ASP A 127 -11.78 -3.79 20.38
CA ASP A 127 -10.84 -2.91 19.67
C ASP A 127 -9.41 -3.12 20.17
N GLN A 128 -9.23 -3.29 21.49
CA GLN A 128 -7.93 -3.64 22.08
C GLN A 128 -7.43 -5.01 21.59
N LEU A 129 -8.31 -6.00 21.52
CA LEU A 129 -7.98 -7.31 20.97
C LEU A 129 -7.62 -7.23 19.48
N GLY A 130 -8.36 -6.41 18.71
CA GLY A 130 -8.07 -6.17 17.30
C GLY A 130 -6.69 -5.56 17.07
N VAL A 131 -6.29 -4.58 17.88
CA VAL A 131 -4.94 -3.99 17.82
C VAL A 131 -3.87 -5.04 18.12
N SER A 132 -4.01 -5.80 19.21
CA SER A 132 -3.04 -6.84 19.58
C SER A 132 -2.92 -7.95 18.53
N LEU A 133 -4.04 -8.34 17.91
CA LEU A 133 -4.05 -9.34 16.84
C LEU A 133 -3.41 -8.78 15.57
N GLY A 134 -3.64 -7.50 15.25
CA GLY A 134 -3.02 -6.81 14.13
C GLY A 134 -1.50 -6.72 14.28
N GLU A 135 -1.03 -6.36 15.46
CA GLU A 135 0.40 -6.34 15.81
C GLU A 135 1.01 -7.74 15.71
N PHE A 136 0.37 -8.76 16.29
CA PHE A 136 0.82 -10.14 16.17
C PHE A 136 0.93 -10.61 14.72
N VAL A 137 -0.08 -10.34 13.88
CA VAL A 137 -0.05 -10.70 12.45
C VAL A 137 1.03 -9.90 11.72
N GLY A 138 1.18 -8.61 12.06
CA GLY A 138 2.24 -7.74 11.56
C GLY A 138 3.64 -8.31 11.80
N GLU A 139 3.92 -8.66 13.04
CA GLU A 139 5.24 -9.15 13.46
C GLU A 139 5.52 -10.58 13.01
N ASN A 140 4.54 -11.48 13.10
CA ASN A 140 4.77 -12.92 12.89
C ASN A 140 4.58 -13.34 11.42
N PHE A 141 3.69 -12.68 10.67
CA PHE A 141 3.35 -13.08 9.31
C PHE A 141 3.72 -12.03 8.25
N LEU A 142 3.79 -10.75 8.61
CA LEU A 142 4.11 -9.66 7.69
C LEU A 142 5.48 -9.03 7.93
N SER A 143 6.35 -9.66 8.72
CA SER A 143 7.72 -9.17 8.87
C SER A 143 8.43 -9.16 7.51
N GLY A 144 9.23 -8.11 7.27
CA GLY A 144 9.92 -7.92 5.99
C GLY A 144 10.75 -9.15 5.57
N ASP A 145 11.30 -9.88 6.54
CA ASP A 145 12.06 -11.11 6.30
C ASP A 145 11.18 -12.28 5.84
N VAL A 146 10.01 -12.50 6.47
CA VAL A 146 9.06 -13.55 6.07
C VAL A 146 8.50 -13.25 4.68
N VAL A 147 8.12 -11.99 4.43
CA VAL A 147 7.63 -11.54 3.11
C VAL A 147 8.70 -11.72 2.04
N ARG A 148 9.94 -11.30 2.31
CA ARG A 148 11.07 -11.46 1.39
C ARG A 148 11.40 -12.93 1.14
N GLN A 149 11.29 -13.79 2.14
CA GLN A 149 11.51 -15.24 2.00
C GLN A 149 10.41 -15.88 1.15
N ARG A 150 9.13 -15.52 1.37
CA ARG A 150 8.00 -15.99 0.56
C ARG A 150 8.09 -15.51 -0.88
N LEU A 151 8.40 -14.23 -1.11
CA LEU A 151 8.61 -13.68 -2.46
C LEU A 151 9.75 -14.39 -3.20
N ARG A 152 10.87 -14.67 -2.51
CA ARG A 152 11.96 -15.48 -3.08
C ARG A 152 11.53 -16.91 -3.38
N ALA A 153 10.75 -17.54 -2.49
CA ALA A 153 10.27 -18.91 -2.68
C ALA A 153 9.31 -19.05 -3.88
N VAL A 154 8.48 -18.03 -4.16
CA VAL A 154 7.60 -18.03 -5.35
C VAL A 154 8.41 -17.79 -6.63
N GLY A 155 9.61 -17.19 -6.54
CA GLY A 155 10.53 -17.03 -7.67
C GLY A 155 10.00 -16.08 -8.75
N ILE A 156 9.15 -15.11 -8.39
CA ILE A 156 8.54 -14.20 -9.37
C ILE A 156 9.62 -13.40 -10.11
N GLY A 157 10.63 -12.90 -9.37
CA GLY A 157 11.74 -12.15 -9.95
C GLY A 157 12.60 -12.98 -10.90
N SER A 158 12.92 -14.24 -10.56
CA SER A 158 13.71 -15.10 -11.44
C SER A 158 12.92 -15.53 -12.69
N ARG A 159 11.61 -15.76 -12.57
CA ARG A 159 10.74 -16.05 -13.71
C ARG A 159 10.60 -14.87 -14.66
N LEU A 160 10.38 -13.67 -14.11
CA LEU A 160 10.34 -12.44 -14.91
C LEU A 160 11.69 -12.17 -15.57
N GLY A 161 12.80 -12.37 -14.85
CA GLY A 161 14.14 -12.22 -15.39
C GLY A 161 14.43 -13.20 -16.51
N ALA A 162 14.06 -14.48 -16.35
CA ALA A 162 14.19 -15.49 -17.40
C ALA A 162 13.32 -15.18 -18.63
N TRP A 163 12.10 -14.69 -18.41
CA TRP A 163 11.20 -14.27 -19.48
C TRP A 163 11.75 -13.04 -20.24
N LEU A 164 12.30 -12.04 -19.53
CA LEU A 164 12.96 -10.87 -20.12
C LEU A 164 14.32 -11.17 -20.75
N ALA A 165 14.97 -12.27 -20.39
CA ALA A 165 16.24 -12.67 -21.01
C ALA A 165 16.05 -13.16 -22.46
N GLU A 166 14.83 -13.49 -22.85
CA GLU A 166 14.48 -13.93 -24.19
C GLU A 166 14.33 -12.70 -25.12
N PRO A 167 15.07 -12.65 -26.26
CA PRO A 167 15.15 -11.45 -27.10
C PRO A 167 13.79 -10.93 -27.57
N GLU A 168 12.86 -11.82 -27.96
CA GLU A 168 11.52 -11.44 -28.43
C GLU A 168 10.70 -10.70 -27.36
N HIS A 169 10.80 -11.14 -26.10
CA HIS A 169 10.09 -10.53 -24.98
C HIS A 169 10.70 -9.19 -24.58
N ALA A 170 12.04 -9.11 -24.56
CA ALA A 170 12.76 -7.87 -24.31
C ALA A 170 12.43 -6.80 -25.35
N ASP A 171 12.42 -7.16 -26.63
CA ASP A 171 12.12 -6.24 -27.74
C ASP A 171 10.68 -5.75 -27.67
N ARG A 172 9.73 -6.63 -27.34
CA ARG A 172 8.32 -6.24 -27.16
C ARG A 172 8.14 -5.27 -26.00
N VAL A 173 8.69 -5.58 -24.83
CA VAL A 173 8.63 -4.70 -23.66
C VAL A 173 9.28 -3.36 -23.96
N THR A 174 10.43 -3.37 -24.65
CA THR A 174 11.13 -2.15 -25.05
C THR A 174 10.31 -1.32 -26.03
N ALA A 175 9.64 -1.95 -27.00
CA ALA A 175 8.78 -1.27 -27.95
C ALA A 175 7.55 -0.63 -27.28
N GLU A 176 6.87 -1.38 -26.41
CA GLU A 176 5.72 -0.89 -25.63
C GLU A 176 6.12 0.24 -24.68
N LEU A 177 7.22 0.08 -23.94
CA LEU A 177 7.77 1.13 -23.08
C LEU A 177 8.17 2.37 -23.87
N SER A 178 8.80 2.21 -25.04
CA SER A 178 9.19 3.33 -25.89
C SER A 178 7.97 4.07 -26.44
N ALA A 179 6.90 3.34 -26.80
CA ALA A 179 5.65 3.94 -27.25
C ALA A 179 4.96 4.69 -26.10
N ALA A 180 4.88 4.09 -24.92
CA ALA A 180 4.34 4.71 -23.72
C ALA A 180 5.15 5.96 -23.33
N LEU A 181 6.48 5.89 -23.36
CA LEU A 181 7.37 7.02 -23.05
C LEU A 181 7.19 8.16 -24.05
N ARG A 182 7.07 7.87 -25.35
CA ARG A 182 6.76 8.88 -26.37
C ARG A 182 5.38 9.50 -26.15
N GLY A 183 4.38 8.70 -25.82
CA GLY A 183 3.04 9.18 -25.46
C GLY A 183 3.07 10.07 -24.22
N ALA A 184 3.78 9.64 -23.17
CA ALA A 184 3.95 10.42 -21.95
C ALA A 184 4.69 11.73 -22.22
N LEU A 185 5.80 11.71 -22.97
CA LEU A 185 6.59 12.90 -23.30
C LEU A 185 5.82 13.88 -24.19
N THR A 186 4.95 13.41 -25.07
CA THR A 186 4.10 14.29 -25.88
C THR A 186 3.01 14.95 -25.03
N VAL A 187 2.39 14.20 -24.12
CA VAL A 187 1.41 14.72 -23.15
C VAL A 187 2.06 15.68 -22.14
N LEU A 188 3.27 15.38 -21.65
CA LEU A 188 4.05 16.24 -20.76
C LEU A 188 4.56 17.52 -21.42
N ARG A 189 4.54 17.63 -22.75
CA ARG A 189 4.90 18.87 -23.47
C ARG A 189 3.72 19.82 -23.62
N ASP A 190 2.51 19.39 -23.28
CA ASP A 190 1.33 20.24 -23.25
C ASP A 190 1.38 21.14 -22.02
N SER A 191 1.31 22.46 -22.22
CA SER A 191 1.46 23.46 -21.16
C SER A 191 0.41 23.30 -20.06
N ASP A 192 -0.78 22.84 -20.43
CA ASP A 192 -1.91 22.67 -19.52
C ASP A 192 -1.72 21.44 -18.61
N VAL A 193 -1.07 20.40 -19.12
CA VAL A 193 -0.76 19.18 -18.37
C VAL A 193 0.45 19.39 -17.45
N GLN A 194 1.44 20.21 -17.86
CA GLN A 194 2.59 20.54 -17.03
C GLN A 194 2.19 21.22 -15.71
N ALA A 195 1.20 22.12 -15.75
CA ALA A 195 0.71 22.81 -14.55
C ALA A 195 0.04 21.83 -13.57
N VAL A 196 -0.82 20.93 -14.08
CA VAL A 196 -1.54 19.95 -13.26
C VAL A 196 -0.61 18.87 -12.72
N VAL A 197 0.33 18.38 -13.53
CA VAL A 197 1.31 17.38 -13.13
C VAL A 197 2.30 17.97 -12.12
N GLY A 198 2.76 19.21 -12.32
CA GLY A 198 3.61 19.92 -11.37
C GLY A 198 2.95 20.09 -10.00
N GLU A 199 1.66 20.46 -9.98
CA GLU A 199 0.90 20.60 -8.74
C GLU A 199 0.56 19.25 -8.07
N ALA A 200 0.39 18.18 -8.86
CA ALA A 200 0.17 16.83 -8.34
C ALA A 200 1.47 16.21 -7.79
N ILE A 201 2.60 16.42 -8.47
CA ILE A 201 3.91 15.95 -8.06
C ILE A 201 4.34 16.65 -6.77
N THR A 202 4.30 17.98 -6.71
CA THR A 202 4.67 18.73 -5.49
C THR A 202 3.83 18.31 -4.28
N ARG A 203 2.51 18.19 -4.44
CA ARG A 203 1.60 17.77 -3.35
C ARG A 203 1.82 16.33 -2.88
N ARG A 204 2.41 15.46 -3.71
CA ARG A 204 2.67 14.05 -3.42
C ARG A 204 4.12 13.78 -2.98
N ALA A 205 5.07 14.51 -3.54
CA ALA A 205 6.50 14.47 -3.19
C ALA A 205 6.72 14.86 -1.73
N ASP A 206 5.99 15.87 -1.24
CA ASP A 206 6.02 16.27 0.17
C ASP A 206 5.47 15.19 1.13
N ALA A 207 4.68 14.22 0.63
CA ALA A 207 3.98 13.23 1.45
C ALA A 207 4.77 11.92 1.66
N GLN A 208 5.77 11.63 0.84
CA GLN A 208 6.57 10.40 0.89
C GLN A 208 8.00 10.68 0.41
N GLU A 209 9.01 10.52 1.29
CA GLU A 209 10.42 10.59 0.91
C GLU A 209 10.83 9.33 0.11
N ILE A 210 10.54 9.29 -1.19
CA ILE A 210 10.89 8.18 -2.09
C ILE A 210 12.37 8.27 -2.53
N ALA A 211 12.93 9.48 -2.53
CA ALA A 211 14.29 9.78 -3.01
C ALA A 211 15.40 8.92 -2.37
N PRO A 212 15.43 8.65 -1.05
CA PRO A 212 16.46 7.78 -0.46
C PRO A 212 16.38 6.33 -0.96
N GLY A 213 15.18 5.84 -1.28
CA GLY A 213 14.99 4.49 -1.83
C GLY A 213 15.52 4.36 -3.26
N ILE A 214 15.26 5.37 -4.09
CA ILE A 214 15.77 5.45 -5.47
C ILE A 214 17.29 5.61 -5.46
N GLY A 215 17.83 6.47 -4.58
CA GLY A 215 19.27 6.67 -4.44
C GLY A 215 20.02 5.38 -4.08
N LYS A 216 19.51 4.58 -3.12
CA LYS A 216 20.10 3.27 -2.79
C LYS A 216 20.07 2.27 -3.94
N MET A 217 19.00 2.30 -4.74
CA MET A 217 18.90 1.44 -5.92
C MET A 217 19.90 1.87 -7.00
N LEU A 218 20.00 3.17 -7.27
CA LEU A 218 20.94 3.73 -8.23
C LEU A 218 22.39 3.46 -7.81
N ASP A 219 22.73 3.69 -6.54
CA ASP A 219 24.04 3.42 -5.97
C ASP A 219 24.44 1.95 -6.18
N LYS A 220 23.51 1.02 -5.90
CA LYS A 220 23.73 -0.40 -6.15
C LYS A 220 23.95 -0.72 -7.63
N VAL A 221 23.13 -0.16 -8.53
CA VAL A 221 23.27 -0.38 -9.98
C VAL A 221 24.60 0.15 -10.50
N VAL A 222 25.05 1.30 -10.01
CA VAL A 222 26.32 1.92 -10.40
C VAL A 222 27.50 1.13 -9.83
N ALA A 223 27.44 0.72 -8.57
CA ALA A 223 28.45 -0.12 -7.91
C ALA A 223 28.62 -1.48 -8.59
N ASP A 224 27.51 -2.12 -8.99
CA ASP A 224 27.50 -3.39 -9.74
C ASP A 224 27.93 -3.20 -11.22
N GLY A 225 28.09 -1.95 -11.68
CA GLY A 225 28.48 -1.62 -13.05
C GLY A 225 27.37 -1.86 -14.09
N GLY A 226 26.11 -1.97 -13.65
CA GLY A 226 24.96 -2.25 -14.51
C GLY A 226 24.68 -1.13 -15.52
N HIS A 227 25.05 0.11 -15.20
CA HIS A 227 24.88 1.27 -16.08
C HIS A 227 25.81 1.23 -17.30
N ARG A 228 26.95 0.52 -17.24
CA ARG A 228 27.95 0.52 -18.32
C ARG A 228 27.37 0.13 -19.67
N ARG A 229 26.48 -0.88 -19.69
CA ARG A 229 25.84 -1.36 -20.93
C ARG A 229 24.85 -0.34 -21.51
N VAL A 230 24.21 0.45 -20.65
CA VAL A 230 23.34 1.55 -21.07
C VAL A 230 24.20 2.68 -21.67
N VAL A 231 25.32 3.00 -21.03
CA VAL A 231 26.28 4.00 -21.54
C VAL A 231 26.81 3.57 -22.91
N ASP A 232 27.19 2.30 -23.09
CA ASP A 232 27.64 1.77 -24.38
C ASP A 232 26.59 1.97 -25.48
N LEU A 233 25.32 1.63 -25.18
CA LEU A 233 24.22 1.80 -26.12
C LEU A 233 24.01 3.27 -26.49
N VAL A 234 24.02 4.16 -25.50
CA VAL A 234 23.82 5.60 -25.70
C VAL A 234 24.94 6.19 -26.54
N VAL A 235 26.19 5.86 -26.23
CA VAL A 235 27.37 6.36 -26.96
C VAL A 235 27.39 5.82 -28.39
N ALA A 236 27.08 4.54 -28.59
CA ALA A 236 26.96 3.96 -29.92
C ALA A 236 25.85 4.65 -30.74
N ARG A 237 24.68 4.87 -30.14
CA ARG A 237 23.58 5.57 -30.81
C ARG A 237 23.93 7.03 -31.12
N ALA A 238 24.62 7.71 -30.22
CA ALA A 238 25.07 9.09 -30.43
C ALA A 238 26.08 9.17 -31.58
N HIS A 239 27.02 8.23 -31.66
CA HIS A 239 27.95 8.10 -32.79
C HIS A 239 27.18 7.95 -34.11
N ASP A 240 26.29 6.96 -34.18
CA ASP A 240 25.57 6.66 -35.42
C ASP A 240 24.70 7.83 -35.86
N TRP A 241 24.06 8.52 -34.91
CA TRP A 241 23.27 9.71 -35.18
C TRP A 241 24.14 10.86 -35.72
N LEU A 242 25.31 11.11 -35.14
CA LEU A 242 26.25 12.14 -35.61
C LEU A 242 26.74 11.86 -37.03
N VAL A 243 26.99 10.59 -37.38
CA VAL A 243 27.41 10.21 -38.74
C VAL A 243 26.27 10.34 -39.75
N LEU A 244 25.04 9.98 -39.37
CA LEU A 244 23.88 10.04 -40.26
C LEU A 244 23.35 11.47 -40.49
N HIS A 245 23.59 12.39 -39.55
CA HIS A 245 23.00 13.72 -39.55
C HIS A 245 24.08 14.82 -39.52
N ASP A 246 25.18 14.63 -40.25
CA ASP A 246 26.31 15.57 -40.26
C ASP A 246 25.87 16.99 -40.69
N GLU A 247 25.05 17.11 -41.73
CA GLU A 247 24.54 18.40 -42.20
C GLU A 247 23.70 19.13 -41.13
N GLN A 248 22.86 18.41 -40.38
CA GLN A 248 22.00 19.01 -39.35
C GLN A 248 22.82 19.52 -38.16
N VAL A 249 23.87 18.79 -37.79
CA VAL A 249 24.80 19.21 -36.73
C VAL A 249 25.59 20.43 -37.19
N MET A 250 26.06 20.42 -38.44
CA MET A 250 26.77 21.54 -39.04
C MET A 250 25.92 22.81 -39.12
N ASP A 251 24.64 22.67 -39.48
CA ASP A 251 23.68 23.77 -39.53
C ASP A 251 23.32 24.28 -38.13
N ALA A 252 23.15 23.40 -37.15
CA ALA A 252 22.88 23.78 -35.77
C ALA A 252 24.03 24.59 -35.15
N VAL A 253 25.29 24.20 -35.42
CA VAL A 253 26.48 24.90 -34.92
C VAL A 253 26.66 26.24 -35.62
N GLN A 254 26.38 26.32 -36.94
CA GLN A 254 26.44 27.59 -37.68
C GLN A 254 25.29 28.54 -37.31
N GLY A 255 24.09 28.01 -37.02
CA GLY A 255 22.92 28.79 -36.61
C GLY A 255 23.05 29.41 -35.22
N GLY A 256 23.94 28.89 -34.37
CA GLY A 256 24.28 29.46 -33.07
C GLY A 256 25.37 30.53 -33.08
N ALA A 257 25.97 30.82 -34.24
CA ALA A 257 27.05 31.78 -34.35
C ALA A 257 26.54 33.24 -34.15
N PRO A 258 27.27 34.09 -33.42
CA PRO A 258 26.92 35.50 -33.29
C PRO A 258 26.86 36.20 -34.65
N GLY A 259 25.87 37.07 -34.86
CA GLY A 259 25.63 37.73 -36.15
C GLY A 259 26.75 38.64 -36.70
N TRP A 260 27.86 38.81 -35.95
CA TRP A 260 29.04 39.57 -36.37
C TRP A 260 30.14 38.72 -37.01
N THR A 261 30.01 37.38 -37.01
CA THR A 261 31.07 36.50 -37.51
C THR A 261 30.96 36.28 -39.03
N PRO A 262 32.07 36.36 -39.80
CA PRO A 262 32.04 36.09 -41.24
C PRO A 262 31.68 34.63 -41.54
N ARG A 263 30.80 34.38 -42.51
CA ARG A 263 30.32 33.03 -42.90
C ARG A 263 31.42 31.99 -43.16
N PHE A 264 32.59 32.40 -43.63
CA PHE A 264 33.71 31.50 -43.87
C PHE A 264 34.37 30.99 -42.57
N VAL A 265 34.31 31.80 -41.50
CA VAL A 265 34.79 31.45 -40.16
C VAL A 265 33.81 30.49 -39.52
N ASP A 266 32.51 30.78 -39.59
CA ASP A 266 31.45 29.92 -39.03
C ASP A 266 31.51 28.51 -39.60
N LYS A 267 31.69 28.40 -40.92
CA LYS A 267 31.82 27.10 -41.58
C LYS A 267 33.07 26.33 -41.11
N LYS A 268 34.22 27.00 -41.02
CA LYS A 268 35.46 26.37 -40.52
C LYS A 268 35.36 25.94 -39.06
N VAL A 269 34.75 26.77 -38.22
CA VAL A 269 34.54 26.47 -36.80
C VAL A 269 33.56 25.32 -36.66
N GLY A 270 32.45 25.33 -37.39
CA GLY A 270 31.49 24.22 -37.44
C GLY A 270 32.15 22.91 -37.85
N GLU A 271 32.92 22.90 -38.94
CA GLU A 271 33.60 21.68 -39.42
C GLU A 271 34.60 21.16 -38.38
N ARG A 272 35.27 22.06 -37.65
CA ARG A 272 36.20 21.69 -36.59
C ARG A 272 35.47 21.12 -35.38
N VAL A 273 34.39 21.76 -34.94
CA VAL A 273 33.57 21.33 -33.81
C VAL A 273 32.92 19.99 -34.10
N TYR A 274 32.34 19.80 -35.28
CA TYR A 274 31.76 18.52 -35.69
C TYR A 274 32.81 17.40 -35.67
N LYS A 275 33.97 17.61 -36.31
CA LYS A 275 35.06 16.62 -36.31
C LYS A 275 35.54 16.28 -34.89
N GLU A 276 35.60 17.27 -34.02
CA GLU A 276 36.00 17.11 -32.63
C GLU A 276 34.96 16.34 -31.81
N LEU A 277 33.67 16.66 -31.98
CA LEU A 277 32.56 15.94 -31.35
C LEU A 277 32.50 14.49 -31.82
N LEU A 278 32.59 14.27 -33.14
CA LEU A 278 32.63 12.93 -33.71
C LEU A 278 33.82 12.15 -33.17
N ARG A 279 35.02 12.75 -33.17
CA ARG A 279 36.22 12.14 -32.58
C ARG A 279 35.99 11.75 -31.12
N PHE A 280 35.50 12.67 -30.29
CA PHE A 280 35.27 12.44 -28.87
C PHE A 280 34.26 11.31 -28.62
N VAL A 281 33.16 11.27 -29.36
CA VAL A 281 32.15 10.21 -29.22
C VAL A 281 32.70 8.87 -29.72
N THR A 282 33.48 8.85 -30.80
CA THR A 282 34.18 7.65 -31.29
C THR A 282 35.18 7.13 -30.27
N GLU A 283 36.02 8.00 -29.71
CA GLU A 283 36.98 7.66 -28.65
C GLU A 283 36.26 7.11 -27.41
N MET A 284 35.14 7.73 -27.03
CA MET A 284 34.30 7.22 -25.94
C MET A 284 33.68 5.87 -26.28
N ARG A 285 33.27 5.60 -27.53
CA ARG A 285 32.70 4.31 -27.94
C ARG A 285 33.76 3.20 -27.89
N ASP A 286 34.92 3.48 -28.46
CA ASP A 286 35.95 2.47 -28.73
C ASP A 286 36.89 2.24 -27.53
N MET A 287 36.96 3.18 -26.58
CA MET A 287 37.76 3.06 -25.36
C MET A 287 36.87 2.99 -24.11
N PRO A 288 36.63 1.78 -23.54
CA PRO A 288 35.86 1.64 -22.31
C PRO A 288 36.44 2.38 -21.10
N SER A 289 37.75 2.63 -21.08
CA SER A 289 38.47 3.36 -20.03
C SER A 289 38.56 4.88 -20.29
N HIS A 290 37.77 5.42 -21.22
CA HIS A 290 37.83 6.83 -21.57
C HIS A 290 37.51 7.74 -20.35
N PRO A 291 38.27 8.81 -20.07
CA PRO A 291 38.09 9.66 -18.88
C PRO A 291 36.67 10.22 -18.72
N ALA A 292 36.00 10.51 -19.82
CA ALA A 292 34.62 11.00 -19.80
C ALA A 292 33.59 9.94 -19.35
N ARG A 293 33.83 8.65 -19.59
CA ARG A 293 33.03 7.57 -19.00
C ARG A 293 33.21 7.54 -17.48
N GLY A 294 34.44 7.69 -17.00
CA GLY A 294 34.72 7.81 -15.57
C GLY A 294 34.11 9.06 -14.93
N ALA A 295 33.98 10.16 -15.68
CA ALA A 295 33.26 11.35 -15.20
C ALA A 295 31.76 11.11 -15.06
N LEU A 296 31.16 10.38 -16.00
CA LEU A 296 29.76 9.95 -15.90
C LEU A 296 29.54 9.01 -14.71
N ASP A 297 30.44 8.06 -14.49
CA ASP A 297 30.38 7.15 -13.34
C ASP A 297 30.40 7.92 -12.01
N ARG A 298 31.31 8.90 -11.89
CA ARG A 298 31.37 9.79 -10.71
C ARG A 298 30.09 10.58 -10.54
N PHE A 299 29.60 11.23 -11.61
CA PHE A 299 28.35 11.98 -11.57
C PHE A 299 27.17 11.12 -11.10
N LEU A 300 27.02 9.90 -11.63
CA LEU A 300 25.95 8.99 -11.23
C LEU A 300 26.08 8.54 -9.77
N THR A 301 27.31 8.37 -9.30
CA THR A 301 27.61 8.01 -7.90
C THR A 301 27.27 9.17 -6.96
N ASP A 302 27.74 10.37 -7.29
CA ASP A 302 27.49 11.59 -6.51
C ASP A 302 25.99 11.88 -6.47
N PHE A 303 25.30 11.79 -7.62
CA PHE A 303 23.86 11.96 -7.69
C PHE A 303 23.08 10.92 -6.85
N ALA A 304 23.53 9.67 -6.82
CA ALA A 304 22.93 8.63 -5.98
C ALA A 304 23.12 8.92 -4.48
N SER A 305 24.26 9.51 -4.10
CA SER A 305 24.55 9.97 -2.74
C SER A 305 23.71 11.19 -2.38
N ASP A 306 23.57 12.15 -3.27
CA ASP A 306 22.81 13.39 -3.05
C ASP A 306 21.31 13.08 -2.87
N LEU A 307 20.74 12.18 -3.69
CA LEU A 307 19.37 11.68 -3.49
C LEU A 307 19.15 11.05 -2.10
N GLN A 308 20.20 10.50 -1.51
CA GLN A 308 20.15 9.87 -0.18
C GLN A 308 20.44 10.84 0.97
N SER A 309 21.06 12.00 0.74
CA SER A 309 21.61 12.82 1.83
C SER A 309 21.27 14.31 1.76
N ASP A 310 21.06 14.85 0.56
CA ASP A 310 20.85 16.28 0.34
C ASP A 310 19.37 16.63 0.19
N THR A 311 18.88 17.49 1.09
CA THR A 311 17.49 17.95 1.10
C THR A 311 17.14 18.79 -0.14
N ASP A 312 18.10 19.54 -0.70
CA ASP A 312 17.85 20.39 -1.87
C ASP A 312 17.72 19.56 -3.15
N THR A 313 18.56 18.53 -3.32
CA THR A 313 18.43 17.56 -4.41
C THR A 313 17.16 16.73 -4.27
N ARG A 314 16.78 16.33 -3.05
CA ARG A 314 15.48 15.66 -2.79
C ARG A 314 14.27 16.55 -3.10
N ALA A 315 14.37 17.86 -2.94
CA ALA A 315 13.29 18.80 -3.20
C ALA A 315 13.10 19.12 -4.70
N ARG A 316 14.10 18.84 -5.54
CA ARG A 316 14.07 19.10 -6.99
C ARG A 316 13.61 17.90 -7.83
N VAL A 317 13.53 16.71 -7.24
CA VAL A 317 13.18 15.44 -7.91
C VAL A 317 11.83 14.96 -7.42
#